data_AF-A0A8J2BAG5-F1
#
_entry.id   AF-A0A8J2BAG5-F1
#
_cell.length_a   1.000
_cell.length_b   1.000
_cell.length_c   1.000
_cell.angle_alpha   90.00
_cell.angle_beta   90.00
_cell.angle_gamma   90.00
#
_symmetry.space_group_name_H-M   'P 1'
#
loop_
_entity.id
_entity.type
_entity.pdbx_description
1 polymer ?
#
loop_
_entity_poly.entity_id
_entity_poly.type
_entity_poly.pdbx_seq_one_letter_code
_entity_poly.pdbx_strand_id
1 'polypeptide(L)'
;MPDRGNGANGWTADEVFSTMKQSALAYDDIILMPGHIDFGVENVDLSTRITRNLEVKTPIISSPMDTVTEAEMAIAMALWGGIGIIHGNQDVETQSQQILDVKRYENGFIMDPVCMTPNQTIRDLDKMKEKRGYSSAPITSTGEFGGKLLGIVTSRDIDLVEDRNSKLSEVMTTDLITGIEPISLQKANEKLQEAKVGKLPIVNKEGDLVALVSRTDLKTNREYPLASKDANKQLLVAAAIPCLSHGENEDAFYRAQRCVQCGVDVLCLDSDQGDSQGQIDLLKKIKKSFPGIDVVAGNVVSCRQAKALCDAGADAIKVGMGSGSVAMTGDVAAVGRPQATAVYTVAKYAREKYGVPVLADGGVGNSGQMMKALCLGAAAVVCGSMLAGTEETPGDYFYHNGLRVKAFRGDTTYSIRGTASSAGGGGSGSLSPSSRTGRNAASGHRRTSMHLTTSSVRTGVAGAVIDKGSVSALIPYVLQGVKHGMQDLGTRTIEQMQRGLYEGEVRLECRSAAAQKEGAVHDLASVPTVQDGSKSRVVSLNNKWM
;
A
#
# COMPACT_ATOMS: atom_id res chain seq x y z
N MET A 1 -34.77 21.49 -15.52
CA MET A 1 -34.86 20.62 -14.32
C MET A 1 -36.12 21.01 -13.57
N PRO A 2 -36.89 20.08 -12.99
CA PRO A 2 -38.04 20.47 -12.18
C PRO A 2 -37.54 21.18 -10.92
N ASP A 3 -37.98 22.41 -10.73
CA ASP A 3 -37.76 23.19 -9.51
C ASP A 3 -38.34 22.42 -8.31
N ARG A 4 -37.48 22.00 -7.39
CA ARG A 4 -37.84 21.21 -6.21
C ARG A 4 -38.16 22.09 -4.98
N GLY A 5 -38.40 23.39 -5.17
CA GLY A 5 -38.93 24.28 -4.14
C GLY A 5 -37.93 24.71 -3.05
N ASN A 6 -36.65 24.33 -3.18
CA ASN A 6 -35.58 24.74 -2.25
C ASN A 6 -34.37 25.39 -2.97
N GLY A 7 -34.53 25.79 -4.24
CA GLY A 7 -33.45 26.40 -5.04
C GLY A 7 -32.27 25.47 -5.39
N ALA A 8 -32.32 24.20 -5.01
CA ALA A 8 -31.27 23.22 -5.26
C ALA A 8 -31.29 22.74 -6.73
N ASN A 9 -30.23 23.09 -7.48
CA ASN A 9 -29.97 22.62 -8.84
C ASN A 9 -29.09 21.34 -8.85
N GLY A 10 -28.83 20.78 -10.03
CA GLY A 10 -28.04 19.57 -10.22
C GLY A 10 -28.81 18.27 -9.92
N TRP A 11 -28.11 17.14 -9.93
CA TRP A 11 -28.70 15.80 -9.81
C TRP A 11 -28.29 15.11 -8.50
N THR A 12 -29.16 14.28 -7.92
CA THR A 12 -28.76 13.35 -6.85
C THR A 12 -27.87 12.25 -7.42
N ALA A 13 -27.10 11.57 -6.57
CA ALA A 13 -26.38 10.37 -6.98
C ALA A 13 -27.32 9.29 -7.52
N ASP A 14 -28.49 9.09 -6.90
CA ASP A 14 -29.48 8.15 -7.42
C ASP A 14 -29.99 8.57 -8.80
N GLU A 15 -30.24 9.84 -9.08
CA GLU A 15 -30.62 10.29 -10.43
C GLU A 15 -29.51 10.00 -11.45
N VAL A 16 -28.26 10.36 -11.13
CA VAL A 16 -27.10 10.14 -11.99
C VAL A 16 -26.88 8.65 -12.28
N PHE A 17 -26.93 7.79 -11.26
CA PHE A 17 -26.56 6.38 -11.41
C PHE A 17 -27.74 5.42 -11.66
N SER A 18 -28.99 5.85 -11.46
CA SER A 18 -30.20 5.04 -11.72
C SER A 18 -31.03 5.51 -12.91
N THR A 19 -31.05 6.82 -13.20
CA THR A 19 -31.96 7.42 -14.21
C THR A 19 -31.28 7.61 -15.55
N MET A 20 -29.95 7.77 -15.60
CA MET A 20 -29.16 7.73 -16.84
C MET A 20 -29.08 6.29 -17.38
N LYS A 21 -30.21 5.75 -17.83
CA LYS A 21 -30.46 4.34 -18.22
C LYS A 21 -29.58 3.77 -19.35
N GLN A 22 -28.53 4.45 -19.81
CA GLN A 22 -27.75 3.99 -20.98
C GLN A 22 -26.22 4.15 -20.88
N SER A 23 -25.64 4.73 -19.83
CA SER A 23 -24.17 4.86 -19.76
C SER A 23 -23.63 4.68 -18.34
N ALA A 24 -22.75 3.70 -18.17
CA ALA A 24 -21.93 3.60 -16.97
C ALA A 24 -20.81 4.65 -17.04
N LEU A 25 -20.59 5.33 -15.91
CA LEU A 25 -19.70 6.48 -15.76
C LEU A 25 -18.39 6.09 -15.07
N ALA A 26 -17.29 6.69 -15.52
CA ALA A 26 -16.01 6.79 -14.85
C ALA A 26 -15.91 8.09 -14.04
N TYR A 27 -14.79 8.31 -13.33
CA TYR A 27 -14.64 9.49 -12.46
C TYR A 27 -14.67 10.81 -13.23
N ASP A 28 -14.14 10.85 -14.46
CA ASP A 28 -14.05 12.10 -15.22
C ASP A 28 -15.38 12.52 -15.84
N ASP A 29 -16.36 11.61 -15.91
CA ASP A 29 -17.69 11.87 -16.44
C ASP A 29 -18.61 12.62 -15.46
N ILE A 30 -18.18 12.82 -14.22
CA ILE A 30 -18.95 13.51 -13.18
C ILE A 30 -18.15 14.64 -12.53
N ILE A 31 -18.86 15.61 -11.96
CA ILE A 31 -18.32 16.63 -11.06
C ILE A 31 -19.25 16.83 -9.86
N LEU A 32 -18.68 17.19 -8.71
CA LEU A 32 -19.42 17.53 -7.50
C LEU A 32 -19.72 19.02 -7.50
N MET A 33 -20.95 19.40 -7.17
CA MET A 33 -21.31 20.82 -7.05
C MET A 33 -20.88 21.36 -5.68
N PRO A 34 -20.42 22.62 -5.60
CA PRO A 34 -19.99 23.22 -4.34
C PRO A 34 -21.16 23.37 -3.35
N GLY A 35 -20.82 23.33 -2.07
CA GLY A 35 -21.75 23.50 -0.96
C GLY A 35 -21.57 24.82 -0.22
N HIS A 36 -22.08 24.89 1.01
CA HIS A 36 -21.89 26.03 1.90
C HIS A 36 -20.64 25.84 2.78
N ILE A 37 -19.80 26.88 2.88
CA ILE A 37 -18.53 26.82 3.60
C ILE A 37 -18.58 27.72 4.84
N ASP A 38 -18.38 27.13 6.02
CA ASP A 38 -18.34 27.81 7.31
C ASP A 38 -17.13 27.39 8.19
N PHE A 39 -16.09 26.81 7.57
CA PHE A 39 -14.87 26.33 8.26
C PHE A 39 -13.61 26.46 7.38
N GLY A 40 -12.45 26.49 8.03
CA GLY A 40 -11.13 26.42 7.37
C GLY A 40 -10.72 24.98 7.02
N VAL A 41 -9.85 24.83 6.02
CA VAL A 41 -9.39 23.54 5.47
C VAL A 41 -8.73 22.63 6.52
N GLU A 42 -8.12 23.21 7.53
CA GLU A 42 -7.50 22.53 8.67
C GLU A 42 -8.51 21.74 9.52
N ASN A 43 -9.80 22.09 9.46
CA ASN A 43 -10.88 21.41 10.17
C ASN A 43 -11.44 20.21 9.40
N VAL A 44 -10.91 19.89 8.22
CA VAL A 44 -11.28 18.69 7.47
C VAL A 44 -10.50 17.48 8.01
N ASP A 45 -11.25 16.49 8.49
CA ASP A 45 -10.75 15.19 8.93
C ASP A 45 -10.96 14.13 7.85
N LEU A 46 -9.87 13.45 7.49
CA LEU A 46 -9.83 12.40 6.48
C LEU A 46 -9.78 10.99 7.09
N SER A 47 -9.89 10.88 8.42
CA SER A 47 -9.90 9.59 9.12
C SER A 47 -11.05 8.71 8.63
N THR A 48 -10.77 7.43 8.41
CA THR A 48 -11.71 6.48 7.80
C THR A 48 -11.42 5.05 8.24
N ARG A 49 -12.45 4.19 8.21
CA ARG A 49 -12.30 2.76 8.45
C ARG A 49 -12.11 2.02 7.13
N ILE A 50 -10.96 1.39 6.94
CA ILE A 50 -10.65 0.64 5.70
C ILE A 50 -11.08 -0.83 5.78
N THR A 51 -11.35 -1.32 6.99
CA THR A 51 -11.99 -2.61 7.28
C THR A 51 -12.98 -2.40 8.44
N ARG A 52 -13.70 -3.45 8.85
CA ARG A 52 -14.62 -3.35 10.00
C ARG A 52 -13.95 -2.81 11.27
N ASN A 53 -12.72 -3.25 11.54
CA ASN A 53 -12.06 -3.01 12.82
C ASN A 53 -10.85 -2.06 12.72
N LEU A 54 -10.36 -1.75 11.52
CA LEU A 54 -9.15 -0.95 11.33
C LEU A 54 -9.45 0.42 10.74
N GLU A 55 -9.03 1.46 11.47
CA GLU A 55 -9.09 2.86 11.08
C GLU A 55 -7.71 3.35 10.66
N VAL A 56 -7.66 4.20 9.62
CA VAL A 56 -6.47 4.92 9.17
C VAL A 56 -6.77 6.42 9.15
N LYS A 57 -5.73 7.24 9.26
CA LYS A 57 -5.87 8.71 9.31
C LYS A 57 -5.94 9.37 7.95
N THR A 58 -5.53 8.66 6.90
CA THR A 58 -5.61 9.13 5.52
C THR A 58 -6.14 8.01 4.62
N PRO A 59 -7.06 8.30 3.69
CA PRO A 59 -7.82 7.29 2.95
C PRO A 59 -7.06 6.81 1.70
N ILE A 60 -5.77 6.52 1.85
CA ILE A 60 -4.87 6.13 0.76
C ILE A 60 -4.17 4.81 1.09
N ILE A 61 -4.21 3.90 0.12
CA ILE A 61 -3.63 2.56 0.22
C ILE A 61 -2.73 2.33 -0.99
N SER A 62 -1.51 1.82 -0.81
CA SER A 62 -0.67 1.46 -1.96
C SER A 62 -1.02 0.08 -2.50
N SER A 63 -1.10 -0.03 -3.83
CA SER A 63 -1.53 -1.25 -4.53
C SER A 63 -0.52 -2.41 -4.36
N PRO A 64 -0.96 -3.67 -4.24
CA PRO A 64 -0.10 -4.84 -4.08
C PRO A 64 0.59 -5.29 -5.38
N MET A 65 1.30 -4.37 -6.03
CA MET A 65 2.02 -4.62 -7.27
C MET A 65 3.52 -4.62 -7.01
N ASP A 66 4.25 -5.49 -7.71
CA ASP A 66 5.71 -5.62 -7.61
C ASP A 66 6.51 -4.42 -8.13
N THR A 67 5.82 -3.42 -8.69
CA THR A 67 6.36 -2.13 -9.12
C THR A 67 5.85 -0.96 -8.27
N VAL A 68 5.15 -1.25 -7.16
CA VAL A 68 4.56 -0.24 -6.28
C VAL A 68 4.90 -0.49 -4.83
N THR A 69 4.56 -1.65 -4.25
CA THR A 69 4.57 -1.83 -2.79
C THR A 69 5.45 -2.96 -2.32
N GLU A 70 6.64 -2.59 -1.87
CA GLU A 70 7.48 -3.38 -0.96
C GLU A 70 7.57 -2.70 0.41
N ALA A 71 8.47 -3.15 1.30
CA ALA A 71 8.64 -2.63 2.65
C ALA A 71 8.80 -1.10 2.70
N GLU A 72 9.61 -0.50 1.82
CA GLU A 72 9.87 0.95 1.82
C GLU A 72 8.59 1.77 1.57
N MET A 73 7.84 1.41 0.53
CA MET A 73 6.53 2.01 0.25
C MET A 73 5.56 1.77 1.42
N ALA A 74 5.46 0.55 1.94
CA ALA A 74 4.53 0.23 3.02
C ALA A 74 4.82 1.04 4.30
N ILE A 75 6.10 1.21 4.65
CA ILE A 75 6.55 2.09 5.73
C ILE A 75 6.11 3.53 5.46
N ALA A 76 6.41 4.05 4.27
CA ALA A 76 6.10 5.44 3.94
C ALA A 76 4.58 5.71 3.95
N MET A 77 3.77 4.79 3.42
CA MET A 77 2.32 4.87 3.47
C MET A 77 1.81 4.90 4.91
N ALA A 78 2.31 4.02 5.78
CA ALA A 78 1.91 3.95 7.18
C ALA A 78 2.32 5.23 7.94
N LEU A 79 3.52 5.77 7.70
CA LEU A 79 3.98 7.04 8.30
C LEU A 79 3.07 8.22 7.91
N TRP A 80 2.58 8.26 6.67
CA TRP A 80 1.64 9.28 6.21
C TRP A 80 0.17 8.98 6.52
N GLY A 81 -0.09 8.02 7.42
CA GLY A 81 -1.41 7.71 7.96
C GLY A 81 -2.30 6.88 7.06
N GLY A 82 -1.75 6.33 5.98
CA GLY A 82 -2.38 5.33 5.12
C GLY A 82 -1.94 3.91 5.50
N ILE A 83 -1.91 2.99 4.54
CA ILE A 83 -1.35 1.64 4.70
C ILE A 83 -0.83 1.13 3.35
N GLY A 84 0.22 0.31 3.36
CA GLY A 84 0.68 -0.38 2.16
C GLY A 84 0.29 -1.86 2.14
N ILE A 85 -0.10 -2.37 0.97
CA ILE A 85 -0.33 -3.81 0.76
C ILE A 85 0.88 -4.42 0.06
N ILE A 86 1.69 -5.21 0.78
CA ILE A 86 2.86 -5.89 0.20
C ILE A 86 2.41 -6.94 -0.82
N HIS A 87 2.95 -6.88 -2.04
CA HIS A 87 2.57 -7.77 -3.13
C HIS A 87 2.88 -9.25 -2.86
N GLY A 88 2.09 -10.14 -3.48
CA GLY A 88 2.26 -11.59 -3.38
C GLY A 88 3.15 -12.22 -4.46
N ASN A 89 3.62 -11.43 -5.44
CA ASN A 89 4.48 -11.88 -6.54
C ASN A 89 5.95 -12.13 -6.12
N GLN A 90 6.13 -12.93 -5.09
CA GLN A 90 7.41 -13.30 -4.46
C GLN A 90 7.23 -14.58 -3.65
N ASP A 91 8.29 -15.22 -3.17
CA ASP A 91 8.14 -16.36 -2.26
C ASP A 91 7.58 -15.93 -0.89
N VAL A 92 7.17 -16.91 -0.08
CA VAL A 92 6.51 -16.66 1.21
C VAL A 92 7.49 -16.05 2.22
N GLU A 93 8.76 -16.46 2.20
CA GLU A 93 9.76 -15.99 3.17
C GLU A 93 10.17 -14.55 2.88
N THR A 94 10.35 -14.18 1.61
CA THR A 94 10.63 -12.80 1.22
C THR A 94 9.47 -11.87 1.61
N GLN A 95 8.21 -12.24 1.34
CA GLN A 95 7.06 -11.44 1.75
C GLN A 95 6.98 -11.30 3.28
N SER A 96 7.25 -12.40 4.00
CA SER A 96 7.28 -12.43 5.46
C SER A 96 8.37 -11.51 6.04
N GLN A 97 9.55 -11.49 5.43
CA GLN A 97 10.62 -10.60 5.82
C GLN A 97 10.24 -9.13 5.61
N GLN A 98 9.62 -8.78 4.48
CA GLN A 98 9.15 -7.42 4.24
C GLN A 98 8.11 -6.97 5.29
N ILE A 99 7.16 -7.84 5.68
CA ILE A 99 6.21 -7.56 6.75
C ILE A 99 6.95 -7.26 8.06
N LEU A 100 7.92 -8.10 8.42
CA LEU A 100 8.74 -7.90 9.62
C LEU A 100 9.52 -6.59 9.56
N ASP A 101 10.05 -6.20 8.40
CA ASP A 101 10.79 -4.95 8.23
C ASP A 101 9.88 -3.74 8.46
N VAL A 102 8.63 -3.77 7.98
CA VAL A 102 7.63 -2.72 8.27
C VAL A 102 7.29 -2.68 9.77
N LYS A 103 6.96 -3.83 10.38
CA LYS A 103 6.59 -3.91 11.80
C LYS A 103 7.73 -3.48 12.73
N ARG A 104 8.98 -3.71 12.33
CA ARG A 104 10.17 -3.35 13.12
C ARG A 104 10.67 -1.93 12.90
N TYR A 105 10.18 -1.22 11.88
CA TYR A 105 10.66 0.12 11.52
C TYR A 105 10.46 1.12 12.66
N GLU A 106 9.31 1.09 13.32
CA GLU A 106 8.99 1.92 14.48
C GLU A 106 8.43 1.03 15.58
N ASN A 107 8.87 1.22 16.83
CA ASN A 107 8.38 0.46 17.96
C ASN A 107 8.09 1.41 19.15
N GLY A 108 7.27 0.95 20.08
CA GLY A 108 7.25 1.53 21.43
C GLY A 108 8.42 0.97 22.24
N PHE A 109 8.25 -0.27 22.69
CA PHE A 109 9.32 -1.08 23.24
C PHE A 109 9.80 -2.07 22.17
N ILE A 110 11.09 -2.11 21.91
CA ILE A 110 11.72 -3.13 21.09
C ILE A 110 11.89 -4.36 21.98
N MET A 111 11.04 -5.38 21.79
CA MET A 111 10.97 -6.57 22.64
C MET A 111 12.00 -7.67 22.28
N ASP A 112 12.72 -7.52 21.16
CA ASP A 112 13.76 -8.45 20.73
C ASP A 112 14.87 -7.69 19.98
N PRO A 113 15.62 -6.80 20.66
CA PRO A 113 16.73 -6.10 20.04
C PRO A 113 17.85 -7.08 19.71
N VAL A 114 18.50 -6.89 18.56
CA VAL A 114 19.70 -7.66 18.21
C VAL A 114 20.79 -7.37 19.24
N CYS A 115 21.18 -8.41 19.98
CA CYS A 115 22.24 -8.37 20.98
C CYS A 115 23.54 -8.95 20.42
N MET A 116 24.66 -8.57 21.04
CA MET A 116 25.98 -9.07 20.68
C MET A 116 26.80 -9.41 21.94
N THR A 117 27.80 -10.27 21.80
CA THR A 117 28.72 -10.63 22.87
C THR A 117 29.87 -9.62 22.96
N PRO A 118 30.52 -9.48 24.13
CA PRO A 118 31.71 -8.64 24.27
C PRO A 118 32.90 -9.07 23.40
N ASN A 119 32.93 -10.34 22.96
CA ASN A 119 34.02 -10.91 22.16
C ASN A 119 33.85 -10.75 20.65
N GLN A 120 32.65 -10.37 20.18
CA GLN A 120 32.45 -10.04 18.78
C GLN A 120 33.23 -8.78 18.40
N THR A 121 33.41 -8.56 17.10
CA THR A 121 34.22 -7.47 16.56
C THR A 121 33.37 -6.35 15.98
N ILE A 122 33.97 -5.18 15.77
CA ILE A 122 33.33 -4.07 15.03
C ILE A 122 32.88 -4.53 13.64
N ARG A 123 33.66 -5.38 12.96
CA ARG A 123 33.28 -5.96 11.67
C ARG A 123 31.99 -6.78 11.74
N ASP A 124 31.72 -7.46 12.85
CA ASP A 124 30.47 -8.20 13.02
C ASP A 124 29.29 -7.24 13.19
N LEU A 125 29.52 -6.10 13.85
CA LEU A 125 28.53 -5.02 13.97
C LEU A 125 28.28 -4.33 12.62
N ASP A 126 29.31 -4.16 11.78
CA ASP A 126 29.16 -3.64 10.41
C ASP A 126 28.30 -4.56 9.54
N LYS A 127 28.52 -5.89 9.60
CA LYS A 127 27.65 -6.86 8.93
C LYS A 127 26.22 -6.81 9.44
N MET A 128 26.03 -6.58 10.75
CA MET A 128 24.70 -6.40 11.33
C MET A 128 24.04 -5.13 10.76
N LYS A 129 24.78 -4.03 10.66
CA LYS A 129 24.33 -2.78 10.05
C LYS A 129 23.93 -2.95 8.59
N GLU A 130 24.72 -3.66 7.79
CA GLU A 130 24.38 -3.97 6.39
C GLU A 130 23.08 -4.77 6.28
N LYS A 131 22.86 -5.73 7.18
CA LYS A 131 21.67 -6.59 7.16
C LYS A 131 20.42 -5.94 7.76
N ARG A 132 20.56 -5.06 8.76
CA ARG A 132 19.44 -4.54 9.57
C ARG A 132 19.21 -3.03 9.45
N GLY A 133 20.15 -2.29 8.84
CA GLY A 133 20.05 -0.84 8.63
C GLY A 133 20.41 0.03 9.84
N TYR A 134 20.84 -0.53 10.97
CA TYR A 134 21.24 0.23 12.15
C TYR A 134 22.54 -0.29 12.79
N SER A 135 23.33 0.62 13.38
CA SER A 135 24.65 0.33 13.95
C SER A 135 24.71 0.46 15.47
N SER A 136 23.66 0.00 16.15
CA SER A 136 23.62 -0.02 17.61
C SER A 136 23.15 -1.37 18.12
N ALA A 137 23.86 -1.93 19.10
CA ALA A 137 23.52 -3.21 19.70
C ALA A 137 23.79 -3.17 21.22
N PRO A 138 22.82 -3.61 22.05
CA PRO A 138 23.11 -3.98 23.43
C PRO A 138 24.12 -5.12 23.48
N ILE A 139 25.07 -5.04 24.41
CA ILE A 139 26.05 -6.09 24.65
C ILE A 139 25.60 -6.90 25.86
N THR A 140 25.31 -8.18 25.67
CA THR A 140 24.87 -9.08 26.75
C THR A 140 25.91 -10.16 27.00
N SER A 141 25.85 -10.78 28.19
CA SER A 141 26.79 -11.85 28.57
C SER A 141 26.75 -13.05 27.63
N THR A 142 25.58 -13.37 27.08
CA THR A 142 25.34 -14.49 26.15
C THR A 142 25.39 -14.08 24.69
N GLY A 143 25.24 -12.78 24.39
CA GLY A 143 24.98 -12.27 23.04
C GLY A 143 23.53 -12.40 22.60
N GLU A 144 22.65 -12.85 23.48
CA GLU A 144 21.23 -13.03 23.22
C GLU A 144 20.38 -12.05 24.05
N PHE A 145 19.16 -11.81 23.59
CA PHE A 145 18.13 -11.09 24.34
C PHE A 145 17.75 -11.87 25.61
N GLY A 146 17.42 -11.18 26.70
CA GLY A 146 17.22 -11.80 28.02
C GLY A 146 18.52 -12.18 28.75
N GLY A 147 19.69 -11.93 28.16
CA GLY A 147 20.98 -12.04 28.85
C GLY A 147 21.30 -10.81 29.70
N LYS A 148 22.21 -10.98 30.66
CA LYS A 148 22.69 -9.90 31.53
C LYS A 148 23.33 -8.79 30.69
N LEU A 149 22.83 -7.56 30.83
CA LEU A 149 23.31 -6.40 30.08
C LEU A 149 24.69 -5.95 30.61
N LEU A 150 25.67 -5.88 29.72
CA LEU A 150 27.05 -5.49 30.04
C LEU A 150 27.43 -4.11 29.50
N GLY A 151 26.80 -3.68 28.42
CA GLY A 151 27.13 -2.44 27.73
C GLY A 151 26.20 -2.16 26.54
N ILE A 152 26.46 -1.07 25.83
CA ILE A 152 25.85 -0.80 24.53
C ILE A 152 26.92 -0.23 23.59
N VAL A 153 26.86 -0.62 22.32
CA VAL A 153 27.66 -0.01 21.25
C VAL A 153 26.72 0.76 20.34
N THR A 154 27.12 1.96 19.94
CA THR A 154 26.43 2.84 19.01
C THR A 154 27.36 3.28 17.89
N SER A 155 26.82 3.94 16.86
CA SER A 155 27.58 4.47 15.73
C SER A 155 28.75 5.35 16.21
N ARG A 156 28.50 6.21 17.20
CA ARG A 156 29.50 7.16 17.72
C ARG A 156 30.71 6.48 18.35
N ASP A 157 30.55 5.27 18.87
CA ASP A 157 31.61 4.54 19.55
C ASP A 157 32.60 3.92 18.54
N ILE A 158 32.14 3.66 17.30
CA ILE A 158 32.91 2.96 16.27
C ILE A 158 33.26 3.83 15.05
N ASP A 159 32.63 4.99 14.86
CA ASP A 159 32.75 5.80 13.64
C ASP A 159 34.21 6.20 13.34
N LEU A 160 35.02 6.45 14.38
CA LEU A 160 36.43 6.88 14.26
C LEU A 160 37.45 5.75 14.52
N VAL A 161 37.00 4.50 14.71
CA VAL A 161 37.89 3.37 14.97
C VAL A 161 38.34 2.75 13.64
N GLU A 162 39.64 2.79 13.34
CA GLU A 162 40.17 2.25 12.07
C GLU A 162 40.21 0.71 12.05
N ASP A 163 40.63 0.06 13.14
CA ASP A 163 40.70 -1.40 13.20
C ASP A 163 39.33 -2.03 13.45
N ARG A 164 38.75 -2.60 12.40
CA ARG A 164 37.45 -3.29 12.49
C ARG A 164 37.53 -4.67 13.16
N ASN A 165 38.72 -5.16 13.51
CA ASN A 165 38.88 -6.41 14.27
C ASN A 165 38.88 -6.19 15.80
N SER A 166 38.89 -4.94 16.27
CA SER A 166 38.81 -4.64 17.70
C SER A 166 37.52 -5.21 18.30
N LYS A 167 37.61 -5.67 19.56
CA LYS A 167 36.48 -6.30 20.25
C LYS A 167 35.47 -5.25 20.69
N LEU A 168 34.18 -5.63 20.69
CA LEU A 168 33.12 -4.75 21.17
C LEU A 168 33.31 -4.37 22.66
N SER A 169 33.92 -5.24 23.47
CA SER A 169 34.27 -4.92 24.86
C SER A 169 35.22 -3.74 25.03
N GLU A 170 36.03 -3.41 24.02
CA GLU A 170 37.02 -2.33 24.07
C GLU A 170 36.41 -0.96 23.72
N VAL A 171 35.27 -0.96 23.02
CA VAL A 171 34.62 0.26 22.51
C VAL A 171 33.24 0.52 23.11
N MET A 172 32.60 -0.48 23.73
CA MET A 172 31.25 -0.32 24.27
C MET A 172 31.19 0.68 25.44
N THR A 173 30.07 1.38 25.53
CA THR A 173 29.74 2.17 26.73
C THR A 173 29.25 1.25 27.84
N THR A 174 29.88 1.32 29.01
CA THR A 174 29.56 0.49 30.20
C THR A 174 28.80 1.26 31.29
N ASP A 175 28.94 2.59 31.36
CA ASP A 175 28.14 3.43 32.24
C ASP A 175 26.77 3.69 31.60
N LEU A 176 25.84 2.77 31.86
CA LEU A 176 24.54 2.73 31.20
C LEU A 176 23.46 3.40 32.03
N ILE A 177 22.73 4.31 31.39
CA ILE A 177 21.42 4.72 31.86
C ILE A 177 20.40 3.69 31.38
N THR A 178 19.73 3.01 32.30
CA THR A 178 18.74 1.96 32.01
C THR A 178 17.37 2.28 32.61
N GLY A 179 16.29 1.78 32.02
CA GLY A 179 14.97 1.67 32.65
C GLY A 179 14.85 0.34 33.42
N ILE A 180 14.09 0.32 34.51
CA ILE A 180 13.86 -0.92 35.29
C ILE A 180 12.39 -1.32 35.13
N GLU A 181 12.13 -2.58 34.78
CA GLU A 181 10.78 -3.14 34.67
C GLU A 181 10.12 -3.32 36.06
N PRO A 182 8.81 -3.02 36.23
CA PRO A 182 7.85 -2.51 35.23
C PRO A 182 7.97 -0.99 35.01
N ILE A 183 8.06 -0.59 33.74
CA ILE A 183 8.10 0.82 33.31
C ILE A 183 7.14 1.04 32.15
N SER A 184 6.33 2.09 32.23
CA SER A 184 5.47 2.50 31.11
C SER A 184 6.29 3.16 30.00
N LEU A 185 5.86 3.05 28.75
CA LEU A 185 6.52 3.69 27.61
C LEU A 185 6.69 5.21 27.79
N GLN A 186 5.68 5.89 28.35
CA GLN A 186 5.76 7.32 28.65
C GLN A 186 6.93 7.66 29.58
N LYS A 187 7.03 6.97 30.73
CA LYS A 187 8.15 7.16 31.67
C LYS A 187 9.50 6.78 31.07
N ALA A 188 9.55 5.74 30.24
CA ALA A 188 10.78 5.37 29.53
C ALA A 188 11.21 6.48 28.54
N ASN A 189 10.25 7.09 27.84
CA ASN A 189 10.50 8.21 26.94
C ASN A 189 10.96 9.47 27.68
N GLU A 190 10.36 9.79 28.83
CA GLU A 190 10.80 10.89 29.71
C GLU A 190 12.25 10.67 30.15
N LYS A 191 12.58 9.47 30.66
CA LYS A 191 13.94 9.13 31.08
C LYS A 191 14.95 9.20 29.93
N LEU A 192 14.58 8.72 28.74
CA LEU A 192 15.41 8.81 27.54
C LEU A 192 15.69 10.28 27.15
N GLN A 193 14.69 11.16 27.26
CA GLN A 193 14.81 12.58 26.98
C GLN A 193 15.70 13.31 28.00
N GLU A 194 15.52 13.05 29.29
CA GLU A 194 16.33 13.62 30.38
C GLU A 194 17.81 13.21 30.25
N ALA A 195 18.04 11.92 29.99
CA ALA A 195 19.37 11.35 29.78
C ALA A 195 20.05 11.83 28.49
N LYS A 196 19.29 12.35 27.52
CA LYS A 196 19.76 12.80 26.19
C LYS A 196 20.52 11.72 25.41
N VAL A 197 20.30 10.44 25.73
CA VAL A 197 20.92 9.29 25.04
C VAL A 197 20.10 8.87 23.82
N GLY A 198 20.73 8.13 22.91
CA GLY A 198 20.08 7.65 21.68
C GLY A 198 19.20 6.42 21.89
N LYS A 199 19.55 5.57 22.85
CA LYS A 199 18.88 4.31 23.17
C LYS A 199 18.82 4.14 24.69
N LEU A 200 17.71 3.62 25.20
CA LEU A 200 17.50 3.32 26.62
C LEU A 200 17.21 1.83 26.77
N PRO A 201 18.17 1.02 27.24
CA PRO A 201 17.93 -0.38 27.59
C PRO A 201 17.00 -0.48 28.79
N ILE A 202 16.06 -1.42 28.75
CA ILE A 202 15.18 -1.76 29.87
C ILE A 202 15.63 -3.09 30.43
N VAL A 203 15.83 -3.17 31.74
CA VAL A 203 16.30 -4.37 32.44
C VAL A 203 15.33 -4.82 33.54
N ASN A 204 15.34 -6.11 33.85
CA ASN A 204 14.67 -6.65 35.04
C ASN A 204 15.50 -6.36 36.32
N LYS A 205 15.10 -6.93 37.46
CA LYS A 205 15.79 -6.73 38.75
C LYS A 205 17.15 -7.44 38.81
N GLU A 206 17.31 -8.49 38.02
CA GLU A 206 18.49 -9.32 37.90
C GLU A 206 19.56 -8.70 36.97
N GLY A 207 19.17 -7.66 36.21
CA GLY A 207 20.02 -6.94 35.26
C GLY A 207 20.00 -7.51 33.84
N ASP A 208 19.04 -8.37 33.53
CA ASP A 208 18.84 -8.93 32.20
C ASP A 208 18.06 -7.98 31.31
N LEU A 209 18.43 -7.92 30.02
CA LEU A 209 17.78 -7.05 29.05
C LEU A 209 16.39 -7.56 28.67
N VAL A 210 15.36 -6.74 28.88
CA VAL A 210 13.95 -7.07 28.59
C VAL A 210 13.33 -6.22 27.47
N ALA A 211 13.87 -5.04 27.19
CA ALA A 211 13.46 -4.24 26.03
C ALA A 211 14.50 -3.16 25.69
N LEU A 212 14.31 -2.48 24.55
CA LEU A 212 15.06 -1.29 24.18
C LEU A 212 14.11 -0.19 23.69
N VAL A 213 14.35 1.06 24.11
CA VAL A 213 13.61 2.24 23.61
C VAL A 213 14.58 3.12 22.81
N SER A 214 14.09 3.68 21.69
CA SER A 214 14.90 4.42 20.73
C SER A 214 14.46 5.88 20.60
N ARG A 215 15.44 6.79 20.57
CA ARG A 215 15.19 8.23 20.36
C ARG A 215 14.72 8.52 18.94
N THR A 216 15.11 7.68 17.97
CA THR A 216 14.65 7.81 16.58
C THR A 216 13.15 7.66 16.52
N ASP A 217 12.58 6.70 17.23
CA ASP A 217 11.14 6.39 17.24
C ASP A 217 10.35 7.59 17.80
N LEU A 218 10.86 8.24 18.86
CA LEU A 218 10.30 9.50 19.36
C LEU A 218 10.33 10.63 18.33
N LYS A 219 11.41 10.74 17.55
CA LYS A 219 11.54 11.76 16.50
C LYS A 219 10.57 11.47 15.35
N THR A 220 10.49 10.22 14.90
CA THR A 220 9.56 9.75 13.87
C THR A 220 8.12 10.02 14.29
N ASN A 221 7.72 9.67 15.50
CA ASN A 221 6.36 9.93 16.00
C ASN A 221 6.00 11.43 16.04
N ARG A 222 6.99 12.31 16.26
CA ARG A 222 6.79 13.76 16.22
C ARG A 222 6.68 14.29 14.78
N GLU A 223 7.47 13.75 13.86
CA GLU A 223 7.46 14.14 12.44
C GLU A 223 6.22 13.63 11.71
N TYR A 224 5.70 12.46 12.12
CA TYR A 224 4.57 11.77 11.51
C TYR A 224 3.42 11.59 12.52
N PRO A 225 2.72 12.66 12.90
CA PRO A 225 1.65 12.61 13.91
C PRO A 225 0.42 11.83 13.46
N LEU A 226 0.22 11.66 12.15
CA LEU A 226 -0.89 10.92 11.56
C LEU A 226 -0.55 9.45 11.29
N ALA A 227 0.64 8.97 11.66
CA ALA A 227 1.10 7.64 11.32
C ALA A 227 0.15 6.54 11.82
N SER A 228 -0.15 5.61 10.92
CA SER A 228 -0.97 4.43 11.14
C SER A 228 -0.20 3.40 11.95
N LYS A 229 -0.58 3.23 13.22
CA LYS A 229 0.10 2.35 14.17
C LYS A 229 -0.87 1.43 14.90
N ASP A 230 -0.39 0.25 15.26
CA ASP A 230 -1.10 -0.67 16.14
C ASP A 230 -0.95 -0.30 17.63
N ALA A 231 -1.52 -1.14 18.49
CA ALA A 231 -1.46 -0.97 19.94
C ALA A 231 -0.03 -1.00 20.51
N ASN A 232 0.91 -1.68 19.83
CA ASN A 232 2.33 -1.77 20.21
C ASN A 232 3.17 -0.60 19.66
N LYS A 233 2.54 0.36 18.98
CA LYS A 233 3.17 1.49 18.28
C LYS A 233 4.00 1.07 17.08
N GLN A 234 3.76 -0.13 16.54
CA GLN A 234 4.34 -0.57 15.28
C GLN A 234 3.49 -0.09 14.12
N LEU A 235 4.11 0.17 12.98
CA LEU A 235 3.40 0.59 11.78
C LEU A 235 2.40 -0.49 11.32
N LEU A 236 1.25 -0.06 10.80
CA LEU A 236 0.26 -0.96 10.20
C LEU A 236 0.73 -1.43 8.82
N VAL A 237 0.52 -2.70 8.51
CA VAL A 237 0.89 -3.31 7.23
C VAL A 237 -0.16 -4.30 6.75
N ALA A 238 -0.42 -4.30 5.45
CA ALA A 238 -1.26 -5.27 4.80
C ALA A 238 -0.43 -6.16 3.85
N ALA A 239 -0.92 -7.36 3.56
CA ALA A 239 -0.26 -8.26 2.61
C ALA A 239 -1.26 -8.90 1.65
N ALA A 240 -0.90 -8.95 0.37
CA ALA A 240 -1.68 -9.63 -0.65
C ALA A 240 -1.43 -11.14 -0.62
N ILE A 241 -2.50 -11.90 -0.68
CA ILE A 241 -2.52 -13.36 -0.78
C ILE A 241 -3.09 -13.72 -2.15
N PRO A 242 -2.24 -14.07 -3.12
CA PRO A 242 -2.69 -14.54 -4.42
C PRO A 242 -3.53 -15.80 -4.23
N CYS A 243 -4.70 -15.86 -4.87
CA CYS A 243 -5.61 -16.98 -4.75
C CYS A 243 -5.97 -17.57 -6.11
N LEU A 244 -6.12 -18.89 -6.15
CA LEU A 244 -6.66 -19.59 -7.32
C LEU A 244 -8.18 -19.49 -7.29
N SER A 245 -8.79 -19.32 -8.47
CA SER A 245 -10.25 -19.28 -8.62
C SER A 245 -10.91 -20.64 -8.36
N HIS A 246 -10.15 -21.73 -8.42
CA HIS A 246 -10.60 -23.11 -8.24
C HIS A 246 -9.46 -23.97 -7.65
N GLY A 247 -9.83 -25.08 -7.00
CA GLY A 247 -8.90 -26.00 -6.36
C GLY A 247 -8.57 -25.63 -4.91
N GLU A 248 -7.76 -26.47 -4.28
CA GLU A 248 -7.35 -26.28 -2.89
C GLU A 248 -6.28 -25.18 -2.80
N ASN A 249 -6.63 -24.05 -2.19
CA ASN A 249 -5.75 -22.91 -1.96
C ASN A 249 -4.79 -23.16 -0.76
N GLU A 250 -4.13 -24.33 -0.72
CA GLU A 250 -3.25 -24.70 0.39
C GLU A 250 -2.04 -23.78 0.50
N ASP A 251 -1.36 -23.50 -0.61
CA ASP A 251 -0.21 -22.59 -0.66
C ASP A 251 -0.60 -21.16 -0.23
N ALA A 252 -1.75 -20.69 -0.69
CA ALA A 252 -2.29 -19.38 -0.31
C ALA A 252 -2.62 -19.32 1.19
N PHE A 253 -3.17 -20.39 1.75
CA PHE A 253 -3.44 -20.49 3.18
C PHE A 253 -2.14 -20.56 4.00
N TYR A 254 -1.13 -21.31 3.55
CA TYR A 254 0.19 -21.34 4.18
C TYR A 254 0.84 -19.95 4.18
N ARG A 255 0.79 -19.24 3.04
CA ARG A 255 1.24 -17.85 2.95
C ARG A 255 0.51 -16.95 3.95
N ALA A 256 -0.82 -17.00 3.98
CA ALA A 256 -1.63 -16.23 4.93
C ALA A 256 -1.23 -16.51 6.39
N GLN A 257 -1.03 -17.79 6.75
CA GLN A 257 -0.57 -18.19 8.07
C GLN A 257 0.80 -17.57 8.40
N ARG A 258 1.76 -17.59 7.46
CA ARG A 258 3.07 -16.97 7.66
C ARG A 258 2.99 -15.46 7.83
N CYS A 259 2.20 -14.77 7.00
CA CYS A 259 1.98 -13.33 7.15
C CYS A 259 1.39 -12.97 8.52
N VAL A 260 0.42 -13.76 9.02
CA VAL A 260 -0.16 -13.59 10.37
C VAL A 260 0.89 -13.82 11.47
N GLN A 261 1.73 -14.84 11.34
CA GLN A 261 2.83 -15.08 12.29
C GLN A 261 3.85 -13.93 12.33
N CYS A 262 4.04 -13.22 11.21
CA CYS A 262 4.89 -12.04 11.12
C CYS A 262 4.23 -10.75 11.63
N GLY A 263 2.95 -10.79 12.02
CA GLY A 263 2.23 -9.63 12.56
C GLY A 263 1.62 -8.72 11.50
N VAL A 264 1.23 -9.25 10.34
CA VAL A 264 0.39 -8.50 9.38
C VAL A 264 -0.93 -8.08 10.04
N ASP A 265 -1.41 -6.87 9.73
CA ASP A 265 -2.64 -6.32 10.32
C ASP A 265 -3.87 -6.61 9.44
N VAL A 266 -3.68 -6.68 8.11
CA VAL A 266 -4.76 -6.95 7.15
C VAL A 266 -4.29 -7.92 6.06
N LEU A 267 -5.11 -8.91 5.74
CA LEU A 267 -4.91 -9.78 4.58
C LEU A 267 -5.78 -9.32 3.42
N CYS A 268 -5.20 -9.16 2.22
CA CYS A 268 -5.94 -8.85 1.00
C CYS A 268 -5.93 -10.06 0.07
N LEU A 269 -7.10 -10.66 -0.18
CA LEU A 269 -7.21 -11.74 -1.16
C LEU A 269 -7.17 -11.14 -2.56
N ASP A 270 -6.12 -11.46 -3.31
CA ASP A 270 -5.84 -10.81 -4.57
C ASP A 270 -6.26 -11.69 -5.76
N SER A 271 -7.13 -11.13 -6.59
CA SER A 271 -7.72 -11.76 -7.77
C SER A 271 -8.35 -10.72 -8.68
N ASP A 272 -8.25 -10.93 -10.00
CA ASP A 272 -8.97 -10.11 -10.99
C ASP A 272 -10.50 -10.18 -10.80
N GLN A 273 -11.04 -11.36 -10.44
CA GLN A 273 -12.47 -11.61 -10.23
C GLN A 273 -12.65 -12.47 -8.97
N GLY A 274 -12.94 -11.83 -7.85
CA GLY A 274 -12.91 -12.47 -6.53
C GLY A 274 -14.11 -13.33 -6.15
N ASP A 275 -15.27 -13.15 -6.80
CA ASP A 275 -16.45 -14.01 -6.62
C ASP A 275 -16.22 -15.37 -7.28
N SER A 276 -15.44 -16.19 -6.59
CA SER A 276 -15.03 -17.54 -6.97
C SER A 276 -15.09 -18.45 -5.77
N GLN A 277 -15.35 -19.74 -6.01
CA GLN A 277 -15.40 -20.74 -4.95
C GLN A 277 -14.06 -20.83 -4.20
N GLY A 278 -12.94 -20.76 -4.93
CA GLY A 278 -11.60 -20.80 -4.34
C GLY A 278 -11.33 -19.66 -3.34
N GLN A 279 -11.74 -18.43 -3.67
CA GLN A 279 -11.57 -17.30 -2.75
C GLN A 279 -12.55 -17.38 -1.56
N ILE A 280 -13.81 -17.78 -1.80
CA ILE A 280 -14.82 -17.93 -0.74
C ILE A 280 -14.37 -18.97 0.30
N ASP A 281 -13.84 -20.12 -0.15
CA ASP A 281 -13.39 -21.17 0.75
C ASP A 281 -12.13 -20.77 1.51
N LEU A 282 -11.18 -20.10 0.84
CA LEU A 282 -10.00 -19.54 1.49
C LEU A 282 -10.36 -18.50 2.56
N LEU A 283 -11.26 -17.57 2.24
CA LEU A 283 -11.75 -16.55 3.16
C LEU A 283 -12.36 -17.19 4.42
N LYS A 284 -13.27 -18.16 4.26
CA LYS A 284 -13.87 -18.88 5.39
C LYS A 284 -12.82 -19.61 6.21
N LYS A 285 -11.83 -20.23 5.56
CA LYS A 285 -10.73 -20.94 6.23
C LYS A 285 -9.88 -19.97 7.06
N ILE A 286 -9.50 -18.82 6.50
CA ILE A 286 -8.74 -17.78 7.19
C ILE A 286 -9.52 -17.24 8.39
N LYS A 287 -10.78 -16.83 8.21
CA LYS A 287 -11.61 -16.29 9.31
C LYS A 287 -11.83 -17.31 10.43
N LYS A 288 -11.90 -18.61 10.11
CA LYS A 288 -11.98 -19.69 11.10
C LYS A 288 -10.67 -19.87 11.87
N SER A 289 -9.52 -19.81 11.20
CA SER A 289 -8.21 -20.04 11.82
C SER A 289 -7.66 -18.82 12.55
N PHE A 290 -7.98 -17.62 12.08
CA PHE A 290 -7.45 -16.35 12.58
C PHE A 290 -8.61 -15.35 12.78
N PRO A 291 -9.48 -15.54 13.79
CA PRO A 291 -10.70 -14.74 13.93
C PRO A 291 -10.44 -13.23 14.17
N GLY A 292 -9.26 -12.87 14.69
CA GLY A 292 -8.85 -11.49 14.93
C GLY A 292 -8.23 -10.77 13.74
N ILE A 293 -7.97 -11.44 12.61
CA ILE A 293 -7.41 -10.79 11.41
C ILE A 293 -8.53 -10.23 10.54
N ASP A 294 -8.36 -9.01 10.07
CA ASP A 294 -9.25 -8.41 9.08
C ASP A 294 -8.86 -8.87 7.67
N VAL A 295 -9.86 -9.23 6.86
CA VAL A 295 -9.66 -9.71 5.49
C VAL A 295 -10.41 -8.85 4.49
N VAL A 296 -9.66 -8.25 3.56
CA VAL A 296 -10.18 -7.58 2.37
C VAL A 296 -10.37 -8.63 1.27
N ALA A 297 -11.58 -8.73 0.72
CA ALA A 297 -11.89 -9.65 -0.36
C ALA A 297 -12.20 -8.90 -1.66
N GLY A 298 -11.86 -9.49 -2.81
CA GLY A 298 -12.03 -8.84 -4.11
C GLY A 298 -11.23 -9.51 -5.23
N ASN A 299 -11.22 -8.94 -6.44
CA ASN A 299 -11.95 -7.73 -6.80
C ASN A 299 -13.41 -8.01 -7.21
N VAL A 300 -14.27 -7.02 -7.00
CA VAL A 300 -15.68 -7.08 -7.45
C VAL A 300 -16.08 -5.80 -8.19
N VAL A 301 -17.14 -5.86 -9.00
CA VAL A 301 -17.74 -4.69 -9.66
C VAL A 301 -19.28 -4.66 -9.59
N SER A 302 -19.89 -5.63 -8.90
CA SER A 302 -21.34 -5.78 -8.78
C SER A 302 -21.79 -6.15 -7.36
N CYS A 303 -23.05 -5.83 -7.01
CA CYS A 303 -23.62 -6.17 -5.70
C CYS A 303 -23.70 -7.68 -5.46
N ARG A 304 -23.89 -8.49 -6.51
CA ARG A 304 -23.95 -9.96 -6.39
C ARG A 304 -22.62 -10.54 -5.90
N GLN A 305 -21.52 -10.08 -6.50
CA GLN A 305 -20.18 -10.48 -6.09
C GLN A 305 -19.86 -10.02 -4.67
N ALA A 306 -20.17 -8.75 -4.36
CA ALA A 306 -19.99 -8.21 -3.02
C ALA A 306 -20.81 -8.99 -1.97
N LYS A 307 -22.05 -9.36 -2.28
CA LYS A 307 -22.89 -10.22 -1.43
C LYS A 307 -22.18 -11.54 -1.10
N ALA A 308 -21.70 -12.25 -2.12
CA ALA A 308 -21.06 -13.56 -1.92
C ALA A 308 -19.85 -13.49 -0.98
N LEU A 309 -19.00 -12.47 -1.15
CA LEU A 309 -17.82 -12.27 -0.30
C LEU A 309 -18.17 -11.77 1.11
N CYS A 310 -19.15 -10.86 1.23
CA CYS A 310 -19.64 -10.42 2.53
C CYS A 310 -20.27 -11.58 3.33
N ASP A 311 -21.11 -12.41 2.70
CA ASP A 311 -21.71 -13.60 3.34
C ASP A 311 -20.65 -14.61 3.79
N ALA A 312 -19.52 -14.67 3.08
CA ALA A 312 -18.37 -15.52 3.42
C ALA A 312 -17.52 -14.96 4.57
N GLY A 313 -17.76 -13.71 5.01
CA GLY A 313 -17.14 -13.10 6.18
C GLY A 313 -16.07 -12.05 5.87
N ALA A 314 -16.12 -11.40 4.71
CA ALA A 314 -15.20 -10.30 4.40
C ALA A 314 -15.40 -9.10 5.36
N ASP A 315 -14.29 -8.46 5.72
CA ASP A 315 -14.24 -7.26 6.57
C ASP A 315 -14.11 -5.97 5.76
N ALA A 316 -13.76 -6.08 4.48
CA ALA A 316 -13.79 -5.02 3.48
C ALA A 316 -13.94 -5.62 2.07
N ILE A 317 -14.40 -4.82 1.13
CA ILE A 317 -14.54 -5.22 -0.28
C ILE A 317 -13.66 -4.34 -1.17
N LYS A 318 -12.76 -4.95 -1.94
CA LYS A 318 -11.95 -4.27 -2.98
C LYS A 318 -12.73 -4.22 -4.29
N VAL A 319 -12.99 -3.01 -4.79
CA VAL A 319 -13.84 -2.76 -5.97
C VAL A 319 -13.02 -2.22 -7.13
N GLY A 320 -13.09 -2.93 -8.27
CA GLY A 320 -12.48 -2.48 -9.53
C GLY A 320 -12.04 -3.64 -10.41
N MET A 321 -12.39 -3.61 -11.70
CA MET A 321 -11.98 -4.63 -12.66
C MET A 321 -11.86 -3.98 -14.04
N GLY A 322 -10.66 -3.99 -14.60
CA GLY A 322 -10.35 -3.33 -15.89
C GLY A 322 -10.21 -1.81 -15.83
N SER A 323 -10.23 -1.19 -14.65
CA SER A 323 -10.08 0.26 -14.45
C SER A 323 -8.66 0.72 -14.12
N GLY A 324 -7.75 -0.22 -13.87
CA GLY A 324 -6.33 0.06 -13.63
C GLY A 324 -5.63 0.53 -14.91
N SER A 325 -4.66 1.44 -14.78
CA SER A 325 -3.97 2.04 -15.94
C SER A 325 -3.13 1.07 -16.78
N VAL A 326 -2.83 -0.11 -16.24
CA VAL A 326 -2.10 -1.19 -16.92
C VAL A 326 -2.95 -2.45 -17.07
N ALA A 327 -4.23 -2.39 -16.69
CA ALA A 327 -5.16 -3.49 -16.81
C ALA A 327 -5.82 -3.47 -18.18
N MET A 328 -5.88 -4.61 -18.84
CA MET A 328 -6.54 -4.82 -20.13
C MET A 328 -7.67 -5.84 -20.04
N THR A 329 -8.10 -6.24 -18.84
CA THR A 329 -9.15 -7.25 -18.66
C THR A 329 -10.46 -6.88 -19.38
N GLY A 330 -10.82 -5.59 -19.39
CA GLY A 330 -11.98 -5.09 -20.15
C GLY A 330 -11.83 -5.31 -21.65
N ASP A 331 -10.67 -5.02 -22.21
CA ASP A 331 -10.42 -5.14 -23.66
C ASP A 331 -10.21 -6.60 -24.10
N VAL A 332 -9.47 -7.37 -23.30
CA VAL A 332 -9.05 -8.74 -23.64
C VAL A 332 -10.13 -9.76 -23.30
N ALA A 333 -10.80 -9.61 -22.16
CA ALA A 333 -11.79 -10.57 -21.67
C ALA A 333 -13.24 -10.07 -21.83
N ALA A 334 -13.47 -8.83 -22.27
CA ALA A 334 -14.80 -8.21 -22.37
C ALA A 334 -15.58 -8.19 -21.03
N VAL A 335 -14.86 -8.20 -19.90
CA VAL A 335 -15.44 -8.19 -18.55
C VAL A 335 -14.81 -7.06 -17.74
N GLY A 336 -15.67 -6.19 -17.20
CA GLY A 336 -15.27 -5.05 -16.37
C GLY A 336 -16.45 -4.11 -16.12
N ARG A 337 -16.20 -3.00 -15.43
CA ARG A 337 -17.21 -1.94 -15.23
C ARG A 337 -16.53 -0.58 -14.99
N PRO A 338 -17.06 0.52 -15.55
CA PRO A 338 -16.58 1.86 -15.24
C PRO A 338 -16.56 2.15 -13.73
N GLN A 339 -15.42 2.68 -13.26
CA GLN A 339 -15.06 2.65 -11.84
C GLN A 339 -16.01 3.46 -10.95
N ALA A 340 -16.43 4.66 -11.36
CA ALA A 340 -17.34 5.48 -10.55
C ALA A 340 -18.68 4.77 -10.31
N THR A 341 -19.20 4.14 -11.36
CA THR A 341 -20.45 3.34 -11.27
C THR A 341 -20.27 2.11 -10.39
N ALA A 342 -19.14 1.40 -10.53
CA ALA A 342 -18.84 0.22 -9.72
C ALA A 342 -18.75 0.58 -8.23
N VAL A 343 -17.98 1.61 -7.89
CA VAL A 343 -17.79 2.11 -6.52
C VAL A 343 -19.13 2.53 -5.91
N TYR A 344 -19.89 3.42 -6.57
CA TYR A 344 -21.17 3.87 -6.05
C TYR A 344 -22.14 2.72 -5.76
N THR A 345 -22.30 1.83 -6.75
CA THR A 345 -23.25 0.71 -6.67
C THR A 345 -22.87 -0.26 -5.54
N VAL A 346 -21.59 -0.63 -5.44
CA VAL A 346 -21.12 -1.61 -4.46
C VAL A 346 -21.04 -1.00 -3.06
N ALA A 347 -20.56 0.24 -2.93
CA ALA A 347 -20.47 0.95 -1.65
C ALA A 347 -21.83 1.16 -1.01
N LYS A 348 -22.83 1.64 -1.79
CA LYS A 348 -24.21 1.78 -1.30
C LYS A 348 -24.74 0.46 -0.76
N TYR A 349 -24.61 -0.61 -1.55
CA TYR A 349 -25.07 -1.95 -1.16
C TYR A 349 -24.33 -2.50 0.08
N ALA A 350 -23.01 -2.42 0.11
CA ALA A 350 -22.18 -2.92 1.21
C ALA A 350 -22.48 -2.18 2.53
N ARG A 351 -22.67 -0.86 2.46
CA ARG A 351 -23.07 -0.03 3.60
C ARG A 351 -24.44 -0.42 4.13
N GLU A 352 -25.47 -0.46 3.27
CA GLU A 352 -26.86 -0.70 3.67
C GLU A 352 -27.11 -2.13 4.17
N LYS A 353 -26.41 -3.13 3.61
CA LYS A 353 -26.70 -4.55 3.90
C LYS A 353 -25.74 -5.20 4.87
N TYR A 354 -24.48 -4.74 4.95
CA TYR A 354 -23.45 -5.41 5.73
C TYR A 354 -22.64 -4.49 6.65
N GLY A 355 -22.72 -3.16 6.48
CA GLY A 355 -21.86 -2.22 7.20
C GLY A 355 -20.37 -2.43 6.91
N VAL A 356 -20.02 -2.81 5.68
CA VAL A 356 -18.64 -3.13 5.27
C VAL A 356 -18.04 -1.99 4.45
N PRO A 357 -16.81 -1.54 4.77
CA PRO A 357 -16.08 -0.58 3.95
C PRO A 357 -15.78 -1.09 2.53
N VAL A 358 -15.78 -0.18 1.57
CA VAL A 358 -15.39 -0.44 0.18
C VAL A 358 -14.10 0.29 -0.15
N LEU A 359 -13.13 -0.42 -0.72
CA LEU A 359 -11.87 0.13 -1.20
C LEU A 359 -11.95 0.29 -2.73
N ALA A 360 -11.76 1.51 -3.24
CA ALA A 360 -11.79 1.79 -4.67
C ALA A 360 -10.40 1.53 -5.29
N ASP A 361 -10.28 0.46 -6.07
CA ASP A 361 -9.04 0.00 -6.69
C ASP A 361 -9.03 0.28 -8.20
N GLY A 362 -8.09 1.11 -8.64
CA GLY A 362 -7.95 1.52 -10.04
C GLY A 362 -8.66 2.84 -10.41
N GLY A 363 -8.22 3.43 -11.52
CA GLY A 363 -8.79 4.66 -12.08
C GLY A 363 -8.46 5.96 -11.32
N VAL A 364 -7.64 5.92 -10.26
CA VAL A 364 -7.26 7.10 -9.46
C VAL A 364 -5.81 7.50 -9.77
N GLY A 365 -5.66 8.64 -10.44
CA GLY A 365 -4.37 9.25 -10.78
C GLY A 365 -4.14 10.64 -10.17
N ASN A 366 -5.15 11.26 -9.56
CA ASN A 366 -5.04 12.59 -8.94
C ASN A 366 -6.03 12.80 -7.78
N SER A 367 -5.88 13.93 -7.07
CA SER A 367 -6.70 14.31 -5.93
C SER A 367 -8.18 14.47 -6.27
N GLY A 368 -8.53 14.94 -7.48
CA GLY A 368 -9.92 15.07 -7.92
C GLY A 368 -10.61 13.72 -8.09
N GLN A 369 -9.92 12.73 -8.67
CA GLN A 369 -10.44 11.37 -8.80
C GLN A 369 -10.53 10.67 -7.44
N MET A 370 -9.55 10.91 -6.55
CA MET A 370 -9.61 10.43 -5.16
C MET A 370 -10.82 11.01 -4.42
N MET A 371 -11.03 12.33 -4.49
CA MET A 371 -12.19 13.01 -3.90
C MET A 371 -13.52 12.41 -4.40
N LYS A 372 -13.64 12.19 -5.71
CA LYS A 372 -14.84 11.57 -6.30
C LYS A 372 -15.04 10.14 -5.80
N ALA A 373 -13.99 9.32 -5.75
CA ALA A 373 -14.09 7.96 -5.24
C ALA A 373 -14.59 7.92 -3.78
N LEU A 374 -14.03 8.78 -2.92
CA LEU A 374 -14.44 8.90 -1.51
C LEU A 374 -15.88 9.38 -1.38
N CYS A 375 -16.27 10.41 -2.15
CA CYS A 375 -17.62 10.93 -2.17
C CYS A 375 -18.63 9.83 -2.55
N LEU A 376 -18.33 9.06 -3.61
CA LEU A 376 -19.16 7.94 -4.10
C LEU A 376 -19.27 6.75 -3.13
N GLY A 377 -18.67 6.81 -1.94
CA GLY A 377 -18.84 5.82 -0.89
C GLY A 377 -17.63 4.93 -0.64
N ALA A 378 -16.52 5.12 -1.35
CA ALA A 378 -15.29 4.41 -1.01
C ALA A 378 -14.76 4.91 0.34
N ALA A 379 -14.34 4.00 1.21
CA ALA A 379 -13.67 4.33 2.46
C ALA A 379 -12.23 4.81 2.21
N ALA A 380 -11.54 4.19 1.25
CA ALA A 380 -10.20 4.59 0.80
C ALA A 380 -9.97 4.22 -0.67
N VAL A 381 -8.92 4.77 -1.26
CA VAL A 381 -8.49 4.46 -2.63
C VAL A 381 -7.22 3.61 -2.61
N VAL A 382 -7.19 2.57 -3.45
CA VAL A 382 -6.00 1.74 -3.70
C VAL A 382 -5.29 2.30 -4.93
N CYS A 383 -4.07 2.78 -4.72
CA CYS A 383 -3.30 3.56 -5.69
C CYS A 383 -2.12 2.75 -6.21
N GLY A 384 -2.15 2.41 -7.50
CA GLY A 384 -0.99 1.88 -8.23
C GLY A 384 -0.26 3.01 -8.96
N SER A 385 -0.79 3.41 -10.12
CA SER A 385 -0.13 4.36 -11.03
C SER A 385 0.10 5.75 -10.45
N MET A 386 -0.69 6.21 -9.47
CA MET A 386 -0.44 7.48 -8.80
C MET A 386 0.90 7.46 -8.06
N LEU A 387 1.22 6.33 -7.40
CA LEU A 387 2.45 6.14 -6.62
C LEU A 387 3.61 5.58 -7.45
N ALA A 388 3.32 4.85 -8.53
CA ALA A 388 4.35 4.31 -9.42
C ALA A 388 5.34 5.40 -9.88
N GLY A 389 6.65 5.13 -9.79
CA GLY A 389 7.69 6.08 -10.17
C GLY A 389 8.17 7.01 -9.05
N THR A 390 7.67 6.85 -7.82
CA THR A 390 8.24 7.55 -6.67
C THR A 390 9.51 6.86 -6.18
N GLU A 391 10.25 7.54 -5.30
CA GLU A 391 11.53 7.03 -4.79
C GLU A 391 11.36 5.68 -4.08
N GLU A 392 10.29 5.54 -3.29
CA GLU A 392 9.98 4.39 -2.44
C GLU A 392 9.36 3.19 -3.18
N THR A 393 8.98 3.34 -4.46
CA THR A 393 8.54 2.16 -5.24
C THR A 393 9.74 1.29 -5.59
N PRO A 394 9.59 -0.04 -5.62
CA PRO A 394 10.69 -0.94 -5.95
C PRO A 394 11.26 -0.71 -7.35
N GLY A 395 12.53 -1.12 -7.51
CA GLY A 395 13.27 -1.06 -8.77
C GLY A 395 14.05 0.24 -8.99
N ASP A 396 15.02 0.16 -9.91
CA ASP A 396 15.92 1.26 -10.24
C ASP A 396 15.32 2.22 -11.27
N TYR A 397 15.72 3.48 -11.16
CA TYR A 397 15.47 4.45 -12.21
C TYR A 397 16.35 4.19 -13.43
N PHE A 398 15.79 4.39 -14.61
CA PHE A 398 16.52 4.43 -15.87
C PHE A 398 16.10 5.64 -16.71
N TYR A 399 16.86 5.95 -17.76
CA TYR A 399 16.54 7.06 -18.67
C TYR A 399 15.92 6.53 -19.96
N HIS A 400 14.81 7.14 -20.38
CA HIS A 400 14.15 6.87 -21.65
C HIS A 400 13.72 8.20 -22.28
N ASN A 401 14.19 8.48 -23.51
CA ASN A 401 13.94 9.74 -24.22
C ASN A 401 14.28 11.00 -23.39
N GLY A 402 15.38 10.95 -22.63
CA GLY A 402 15.81 12.07 -21.77
C GLY A 402 15.02 12.22 -20.47
N LEU A 403 13.97 11.41 -20.26
CA LEU A 403 13.19 11.40 -19.02
C LEU A 403 13.70 10.31 -18.08
N ARG A 404 13.77 10.64 -16.78
CA ARG A 404 14.03 9.67 -15.73
C ARG A 404 12.72 8.95 -15.40
N VAL A 405 12.73 7.62 -15.50
CA VAL A 405 11.53 6.78 -15.38
C VAL A 405 11.80 5.53 -14.52
N LYS A 406 10.75 4.90 -14.00
CA LYS A 406 10.76 3.54 -13.45
C LYS A 406 9.85 2.61 -14.25
N ALA A 407 10.15 1.31 -14.22
CA ALA A 407 9.28 0.31 -14.80
C ALA A 407 7.97 0.21 -14.01
N PHE A 408 6.85 0.02 -14.72
CA PHE A 408 5.53 -0.15 -14.11
C PHE A 408 4.73 -1.19 -14.90
N ARG A 409 4.16 -2.18 -14.23
CA ARG A 409 3.50 -3.32 -14.88
C ARG A 409 2.32 -3.84 -14.08
N GLY A 410 1.32 -4.40 -14.77
CA GLY A 410 0.21 -5.12 -14.12
C GLY A 410 0.63 -6.52 -13.69
N ASP A 411 0.04 -7.05 -12.62
CA ASP A 411 0.40 -8.35 -12.05
C ASP A 411 0.23 -9.53 -13.03
N THR A 412 -0.68 -9.41 -14.00
CA THR A 412 -0.94 -10.44 -15.03
C THR A 412 -0.10 -10.30 -16.30
N THR A 413 0.85 -9.35 -16.33
CA THR A 413 1.74 -9.14 -17.51
C THR A 413 2.58 -10.37 -17.82
N TYR A 414 2.95 -11.12 -16.78
CA TYR A 414 3.46 -12.49 -16.89
C TYR A 414 2.34 -13.36 -16.34
N SER A 415 1.72 -14.19 -17.17
CA SER A 415 0.74 -15.15 -16.65
C SER A 415 1.36 -15.85 -15.45
N ILE A 416 0.75 -15.72 -14.27
CA ILE A 416 1.10 -16.57 -13.14
C ILE A 416 0.99 -17.99 -13.67
N ARG A 417 2.17 -18.63 -13.78
CA ARG A 417 2.32 -19.92 -14.41
C ARG A 417 1.42 -20.90 -13.69
N GLY A 418 0.65 -21.67 -14.47
CA GLY A 418 0.32 -23.03 -14.06
C GLY A 418 1.61 -23.71 -13.61
N THR A 419 1.55 -24.33 -12.44
CA THR A 419 2.59 -25.16 -11.84
C THR A 419 3.27 -26.04 -12.89
N ALA A 420 4.42 -25.58 -13.38
CA ALA A 420 5.36 -26.40 -14.13
C ALA A 420 6.76 -25.82 -13.92
N SER A 421 7.46 -26.46 -12.99
CA SER A 421 8.92 -26.47 -12.83
C SER A 421 9.60 -25.13 -12.50
N SER A 422 9.80 -24.95 -11.20
CA SER A 422 11.08 -24.48 -10.65
C SER A 422 12.23 -25.26 -11.30
N ALA A 423 12.90 -24.64 -12.27
CA ALA A 423 14.27 -24.98 -12.66
C ALA A 423 14.88 -23.80 -13.44
N GLY A 424 15.94 -23.25 -12.85
CA GLY A 424 16.94 -22.29 -13.35
C GLY A 424 16.82 -21.71 -14.76
N GLY A 425 16.99 -20.38 -14.84
CA GLY A 425 17.40 -19.72 -16.08
C GLY A 425 17.17 -18.22 -16.05
N GLY A 426 18.13 -17.46 -15.51
CA GLY A 426 18.25 -16.04 -15.79
C GLY A 426 18.42 -15.82 -17.30
N GLY A 427 17.65 -14.90 -17.86
CA GLY A 427 17.69 -14.61 -19.30
C GLY A 427 17.00 -13.29 -19.60
N SER A 428 17.75 -12.20 -19.47
CA SER A 428 17.43 -10.91 -20.05
C SER A 428 17.23 -11.05 -21.56
N GLY A 429 16.00 -10.82 -22.03
CA GLY A 429 15.68 -10.80 -23.46
C GLY A 429 16.15 -9.50 -24.10
N SER A 430 17.42 -9.45 -24.49
CA SER A 430 17.95 -8.45 -25.43
C SER A 430 17.47 -8.77 -26.84
N LEU A 431 16.85 -7.79 -27.49
CA LEU A 431 16.51 -7.80 -28.91
C LEU A 431 17.81 -7.70 -29.75
N SER A 432 18.07 -8.68 -30.60
CA SER A 432 18.91 -8.48 -31.79
C SER A 432 18.56 -9.50 -32.89
N PRO A 433 18.55 -9.12 -34.18
CA PRO A 433 17.99 -9.95 -35.25
C PRO A 433 19.02 -10.75 -36.04
N SER A 434 18.56 -11.90 -36.53
CA SER A 434 18.97 -12.58 -37.78
C SER A 434 20.39 -13.11 -37.93
N SER A 435 20.52 -14.44 -38.06
CA SER A 435 21.26 -15.05 -39.18
C SER A 435 20.75 -16.46 -39.50
N ARG A 436 20.55 -16.70 -40.80
CA ARG A 436 20.15 -17.95 -41.45
C ARG A 436 21.34 -18.91 -41.50
N THR A 437 21.12 -20.20 -41.21
CA THR A 437 21.74 -21.33 -41.94
C THR A 437 20.84 -22.56 -41.83
N GLY A 438 20.48 -23.16 -42.96
CA GLY A 438 19.68 -24.38 -43.03
C GLY A 438 20.53 -25.64 -43.23
N ARG A 439 19.90 -26.80 -43.01
CA ARG A 439 19.92 -28.00 -43.89
C ARG A 439 19.18 -29.20 -43.23
N ASN A 440 18.13 -29.67 -43.92
CA ASN A 440 17.68 -31.04 -44.22
C ASN A 440 18.43 -32.23 -43.55
N ALA A 441 17.88 -33.39 -43.22
CA ALA A 441 16.56 -34.04 -43.27
C ALA A 441 16.73 -35.43 -42.60
N ALA A 442 15.67 -36.03 -42.04
CA ALA A 442 15.34 -37.47 -42.17
C ALA A 442 14.21 -37.88 -41.21
N SER A 443 13.24 -38.60 -41.78
CA SER A 443 12.01 -39.07 -41.17
C SER A 443 12.22 -40.07 -40.03
N GLY A 444 11.63 -39.76 -38.87
CA GLY A 444 11.31 -40.73 -37.83
C GLY A 444 9.91 -40.41 -37.33
N HIS A 445 8.99 -41.38 -37.38
CA HIS A 445 7.61 -41.26 -36.90
C HIS A 445 7.60 -40.93 -35.40
N ARG A 446 7.68 -39.64 -35.05
CA ARG A 446 7.34 -39.17 -33.71
C ARG A 446 5.84 -39.04 -33.66
N ARG A 447 5.21 -39.90 -32.87
CA ARG A 447 3.89 -39.64 -32.30
C ARG A 447 3.93 -38.24 -31.69
N THR A 448 3.36 -37.27 -32.38
CA THR A 448 3.10 -35.93 -31.83
C THR A 448 2.05 -36.12 -30.76
N SER A 449 2.49 -36.41 -29.53
CA SER A 449 1.73 -36.04 -28.35
C SER A 449 1.47 -34.55 -28.49
N MET A 450 0.22 -34.16 -28.79
CA MET A 450 -0.23 -32.79 -28.67
C MET A 450 -0.10 -32.43 -27.20
N HIS A 451 1.08 -31.94 -26.82
CA HIS A 451 1.21 -31.20 -25.59
C HIS A 451 0.41 -29.93 -25.84
N LEU A 452 -0.83 -29.88 -25.34
CA LEU A 452 -1.57 -28.63 -25.23
C LEU A 452 -0.73 -27.75 -24.31
N THR A 453 0.17 -26.97 -24.89
CA THR A 453 0.69 -25.77 -24.24
C THR A 453 -0.55 -24.91 -24.05
N THR A 454 -1.07 -24.86 -22.82
CA THR A 454 -2.14 -23.94 -22.48
C THR A 454 -1.60 -22.55 -22.75
N SER A 455 -2.05 -21.94 -23.85
CA SER A 455 -1.68 -20.57 -24.19
C SER A 455 -2.22 -19.67 -23.08
N SER A 456 -1.33 -19.07 -22.30
CA SER A 456 -1.76 -18.13 -21.28
C SER A 456 -2.08 -16.78 -21.92
N VAL A 457 -3.29 -16.29 -21.65
CA VAL A 457 -3.74 -14.97 -22.12
C VAL A 457 -3.27 -13.92 -21.12
N ARG A 458 -2.67 -12.84 -21.61
CA ARG A 458 -2.21 -11.72 -20.77
C ARG A 458 -3.33 -10.68 -20.67
N THR A 459 -3.67 -10.29 -19.45
CA THR A 459 -4.69 -9.25 -19.16
C THR A 459 -4.07 -7.94 -18.65
N GLY A 460 -2.75 -7.80 -18.75
CA GLY A 460 -2.01 -6.61 -18.32
C GLY A 460 -0.79 -6.32 -19.17
N VAL A 461 -0.28 -5.08 -19.07
CA VAL A 461 0.89 -4.58 -19.82
C VAL A 461 2.02 -4.14 -18.91
N ALA A 462 3.23 -4.10 -19.46
CA ALA A 462 4.40 -3.44 -18.88
C ALA A 462 4.71 -2.16 -19.66
N GLY A 463 5.08 -1.12 -18.92
CA GLY A 463 5.54 0.16 -19.45
C GLY A 463 6.50 0.84 -18.47
N ALA A 464 6.64 2.15 -18.61
CA ALA A 464 7.43 2.97 -17.71
C ALA A 464 6.65 4.23 -17.31
N VAL A 465 6.89 4.72 -16.10
CA VAL A 465 6.29 5.92 -15.54
C VAL A 465 7.38 6.90 -15.15
N ILE A 466 7.08 8.19 -15.32
CA ILE A 466 8.01 9.29 -15.02
C ILE A 466 8.28 9.36 -13.52
N ASP A 467 9.50 9.74 -13.15
CA ASP A 467 9.90 10.07 -11.78
C ASP A 467 8.99 11.14 -11.16
N LYS A 468 8.46 10.83 -9.96
CA LYS A 468 7.58 11.73 -9.20
C LYS A 468 8.19 12.22 -7.87
N GLY A 469 9.46 11.93 -7.63
CA GLY A 469 10.11 12.18 -6.34
C GLY A 469 9.55 11.31 -5.21
N SER A 470 9.78 11.70 -3.96
CA SER A 470 9.33 10.93 -2.78
C SER A 470 7.82 11.04 -2.53
N VAL A 471 7.19 9.95 -2.06
CA VAL A 471 5.81 9.97 -1.56
C VAL A 471 5.62 10.96 -0.41
N SER A 472 6.70 11.31 0.29
CA SER A 472 6.66 12.28 1.39
C SER A 472 6.32 13.70 0.96
N ALA A 473 6.47 14.03 -0.31
CA ALA A 473 5.94 15.27 -0.89
C ALA A 473 4.58 15.03 -1.58
N LEU A 474 4.41 13.87 -2.22
CA LEU A 474 3.24 13.55 -3.03
C LEU A 474 1.96 13.36 -2.19
N ILE A 475 2.02 12.55 -1.13
CA ILE A 475 0.85 12.19 -0.32
C ILE A 475 0.26 13.44 0.35
N PRO A 476 1.03 14.29 1.06
CA PRO A 476 0.49 15.50 1.65
C PRO A 476 -0.16 16.42 0.62
N TYR A 477 0.43 16.55 -0.58
CA TYR A 477 -0.15 17.34 -1.67
C TYR A 477 -1.51 16.80 -2.12
N VAL A 478 -1.61 15.49 -2.37
CA VAL A 478 -2.88 14.85 -2.77
C VAL A 478 -3.95 15.03 -1.71
N LEU A 479 -3.60 14.75 -0.45
CA LEU A 479 -4.53 14.87 0.68
C LEU A 479 -4.99 16.32 0.88
N GLN A 480 -4.09 17.30 0.73
CA GLN A 480 -4.45 18.71 0.79
C GLN A 480 -5.44 19.08 -0.33
N GLY A 481 -5.25 18.55 -1.54
CA GLY A 481 -6.21 18.71 -2.63
C GLY A 481 -7.60 18.12 -2.31
N VAL A 482 -7.65 16.94 -1.67
CA VAL A 482 -8.91 16.35 -1.20
C VAL A 482 -9.55 17.20 -0.10
N LYS A 483 -8.77 17.72 0.86
CA LYS A 483 -9.29 18.60 1.92
C LYS A 483 -9.90 19.88 1.35
N HIS A 484 -9.25 20.52 0.39
CA HIS A 484 -9.84 21.66 -0.32
C HIS A 484 -11.13 21.28 -1.03
N GLY A 485 -11.15 20.15 -1.74
CA GLY A 485 -12.38 19.67 -2.38
C GLY A 485 -13.53 19.41 -1.39
N MET A 486 -13.23 18.86 -0.21
CA MET A 486 -14.22 18.66 0.86
C MET A 486 -14.68 19.97 1.51
N GLN A 487 -13.77 20.94 1.65
CA GLN A 487 -14.10 22.29 2.11
C GLN A 487 -15.05 22.97 1.12
N ASP A 488 -14.73 22.96 -0.18
CA ASP A 488 -15.57 23.53 -1.24
C ASP A 488 -16.94 22.84 -1.32
N LEU A 489 -17.00 21.56 -0.97
CA LEU A 489 -18.25 20.80 -0.84
C LEU A 489 -19.05 21.14 0.44
N GLY A 490 -18.42 21.79 1.42
CA GLY A 490 -19.05 22.12 2.71
C GLY A 490 -19.07 20.95 3.71
N THR A 491 -18.18 19.97 3.57
CA THR A 491 -18.15 18.75 4.39
C THR A 491 -16.86 18.65 5.20
N ARG A 492 -16.99 18.35 6.51
CA ARG A 492 -15.84 18.29 7.44
C ARG A 492 -15.24 16.89 7.58
N THR A 493 -16.02 15.84 7.31
CA THR A 493 -15.58 14.44 7.39
C THR A 493 -16.04 13.61 6.19
N ILE A 494 -15.34 12.52 5.90
CA ILE A 494 -15.71 11.60 4.80
C ILE A 494 -17.12 11.02 5.03
N GLU A 495 -17.44 10.68 6.28
CA GLU A 495 -18.77 10.18 6.66
C GLU A 495 -19.87 11.21 6.37
N GLN A 496 -19.66 12.48 6.72
CA GLN A 496 -20.61 13.55 6.44
C GLN A 496 -20.82 13.70 4.93
N MET A 497 -19.74 13.70 4.15
CA MET A 497 -19.79 13.78 2.69
C MET A 497 -20.61 12.64 2.07
N GLN A 498 -20.33 11.40 2.48
CA GLN A 498 -21.03 10.22 1.96
C GLN A 498 -22.49 10.20 2.38
N ARG A 499 -22.80 10.57 3.63
CA ARG A 499 -24.19 10.69 4.08
C ARG A 499 -24.95 11.73 3.25
N GLY A 500 -24.38 12.91 3.07
CA GLY A 500 -24.97 13.97 2.23
C GLY A 500 -25.16 13.54 0.77
N LEU A 501 -24.26 12.72 0.22
CA LEU A 501 -24.44 12.11 -1.11
C LEU A 501 -25.68 11.22 -1.18
N TYR A 502 -25.84 10.31 -0.23
CA TYR A 502 -26.95 9.36 -0.23
C TYR A 502 -28.30 10.00 0.13
N GLU A 503 -28.29 11.07 0.94
CA GLU A 503 -29.48 11.86 1.28
C GLU A 503 -29.86 12.86 0.16
N GLY A 504 -28.97 13.06 -0.82
CA GLY A 504 -29.20 13.92 -1.97
C GLY A 504 -28.93 15.41 -1.72
N GLU A 505 -28.26 15.73 -0.60
CA GLU A 505 -27.76 17.06 -0.26
C GLU A 505 -26.56 17.43 -1.15
N VAL A 506 -25.62 16.50 -1.30
CA VAL A 506 -24.51 16.64 -2.26
C VAL A 506 -25.07 16.42 -3.66
N ARG A 507 -24.87 17.41 -4.54
CA ARG A 507 -25.36 17.41 -5.92
C ARG A 507 -24.22 17.13 -6.89
N LEU A 508 -24.54 16.48 -7.99
CA LEU A 508 -23.60 16.15 -9.06
C LEU A 508 -24.07 16.69 -10.40
N GLU A 509 -23.11 16.85 -11.31
CA GLU A 509 -23.37 17.08 -12.74
C GLU A 509 -22.56 16.10 -13.58
N CYS A 510 -23.13 15.72 -14.73
CA CYS A 510 -22.43 14.94 -15.74
C CYS A 510 -21.63 15.87 -16.66
N ARG A 511 -20.40 15.48 -16.97
CA ARG A 511 -19.50 16.24 -17.83
C ARG A 511 -19.48 15.64 -19.23
N SER A 512 -19.98 16.40 -20.20
CA SER A 512 -19.74 16.10 -21.62
C SER A 512 -18.24 16.16 -21.93
N ALA A 513 -17.81 15.56 -23.04
CA ALA A 513 -16.41 15.65 -23.47
C ALA A 513 -15.91 17.11 -23.60
N ALA A 514 -16.79 18.04 -23.99
CA ALA A 514 -16.46 19.47 -24.04
C ALA A 514 -16.27 20.06 -22.63
N ALA A 515 -17.15 19.74 -21.68
CA ALA A 515 -17.00 20.17 -20.28
C ALA A 515 -15.78 19.54 -19.60
N GLN A 516 -15.36 18.34 -20.03
CA GLN A 516 -14.11 17.72 -19.58
C GLN A 516 -12.90 18.51 -20.07
N LYS A 517 -12.89 18.89 -21.35
CA LYS A 517 -11.85 19.72 -21.97
C LYS A 517 -11.78 21.13 -21.35
N GLU A 518 -12.93 21.75 -21.11
CA GLU A 518 -13.05 23.07 -20.47
C GLU A 518 -12.53 23.07 -19.02
N GLY A 519 -12.81 22.02 -18.26
CA GLY A 519 -12.27 21.93 -16.89
C GLY A 519 -10.82 21.45 -16.82
N ALA A 520 -10.17 21.14 -17.95
CA ALA A 520 -8.75 20.81 -18.02
C ALA A 520 -7.94 22.05 -18.42
N VAL A 521 -6.61 21.95 -18.48
CA VAL A 521 -5.79 23.05 -19.02
C VAL A 521 -6.03 23.16 -20.54
N HIS A 522 -6.48 24.33 -21.00
CA HIS A 522 -6.73 24.60 -22.41
C HIS A 522 -6.28 26.03 -22.80
N ASP A 523 -6.16 26.28 -24.11
CA ASP A 523 -5.84 27.58 -24.71
C ASP A 523 -4.48 28.20 -24.31
N LEU A 524 -3.46 27.36 -24.09
CA LEU A 524 -2.07 27.77 -23.82
C LEU A 524 -1.11 27.20 -24.88
N ALA A 525 -0.11 28.01 -25.29
CA ALA A 525 0.92 27.60 -26.25
C ALA A 525 1.90 26.56 -25.66
N SER A 526 2.19 26.68 -24.37
CA SER A 526 2.90 25.68 -23.58
C SER A 526 2.54 25.86 -22.11
N VAL A 527 2.58 24.76 -21.36
CA VAL A 527 2.42 24.75 -19.91
C VAL A 527 3.74 24.25 -19.35
N PRO A 528 4.38 24.98 -18.41
CA PRO A 528 5.55 24.44 -17.74
C PRO A 528 5.15 23.16 -17.01
N THR A 529 5.66 22.02 -17.47
CA THR A 529 5.82 20.87 -16.59
C THR A 529 6.82 21.29 -15.51
N VAL A 530 6.47 21.12 -14.24
CA VAL A 530 7.40 21.29 -13.12
C VAL A 530 8.55 20.29 -13.30
N GLN A 531 9.53 20.65 -14.12
CA GLN A 531 10.76 19.93 -14.42
C GLN A 531 11.98 20.82 -14.15
N ASP A 532 11.78 22.06 -13.74
CA ASP A 532 12.89 22.98 -13.51
C ASP A 532 13.41 22.86 -12.07
N GLY A 533 14.49 22.08 -11.92
CA GLY A 533 15.61 22.22 -10.97
C GLY A 533 15.36 22.35 -9.45
N SER A 534 14.14 22.58 -8.99
CA SER A 534 13.81 22.86 -7.60
C SER A 534 13.39 21.59 -6.86
N LYS A 535 13.71 21.56 -5.56
CA LYS A 535 13.52 20.42 -4.66
C LYS A 535 12.05 20.00 -4.42
N SER A 536 11.09 20.63 -5.09
CA SER A 536 9.66 20.28 -5.06
C SER A 536 9.23 19.66 -6.38
N ARG A 537 9.67 18.43 -6.66
CA ARG A 537 9.29 17.63 -7.84
C ARG A 537 7.92 16.95 -7.69
N VAL A 538 6.95 17.63 -7.08
CA VAL A 538 5.57 17.13 -7.12
C VAL A 538 5.05 17.41 -8.52
N VAL A 539 5.17 16.41 -9.39
CA VAL A 539 4.53 16.42 -10.71
C VAL A 539 3.07 16.79 -10.49
N SER A 540 2.56 17.78 -11.25
CA SER A 540 1.12 18.02 -11.34
C SER A 540 0.46 16.71 -11.72
N LEU A 541 -0.05 15.97 -10.73
CA LEU A 541 -0.81 14.73 -10.91
C LEU A 541 -2.02 14.92 -11.84
N ASN A 542 -2.41 16.19 -12.06
CA ASN A 542 -3.49 16.59 -12.96
C ASN A 542 -3.09 16.64 -14.44
N ASN A 543 -1.81 16.55 -14.78
CA ASN A 543 -1.38 16.55 -16.18
C ASN A 543 -1.40 15.11 -16.73
N LYS A 544 -2.54 14.69 -17.29
CA LYS A 544 -2.60 13.51 -18.16
C LYS A 544 -1.80 13.81 -19.42
N TRP A 545 -0.56 13.33 -19.50
CA TRP A 545 0.17 13.30 -20.77
C TRP A 545 -0.38 12.11 -21.58
N MET A 546 -0.84 12.41 -22.80
CA MET A 546 -1.24 11.42 -23.80
C MET A 546 -0.05 10.57 -24.25
#